data_AF-A0A9Q3IYL8-F1
#
_entry.id   AF-A0A9Q3IYL8-F1
#
_cell.length_a   1.000
_cell.length_b   1.000
_cell.length_c   1.000
_cell.angle_alpha   90.00
_cell.angle_beta   90.00
_cell.angle_gamma   90.00
#
_symmetry.space_group_name_H-M   'P 1'
#
loop_
_entity.id
_entity.type
_entity.pdbx_description
1 polymer ?
#
loop_
_entity_poly.entity_id
_entity_poly.type
_entity_poly.pdbx_seq_one_letter_code
_entity_poly.pdbx_strand_id
1 'polypeptide(L)'
;MEKELIEILFQYREAFACDNKPLGYVKGHEVDIMLNVERPYPPLLRRPAYPTSPRAREALENHINELMKLGVLKNLDTMRKYKSQLL
;
A
#
# COMPACT_ATOMS: atom_id res chain seq x y z
N MET A 1 17.29 34.30 7.88
CA MET A 1 16.60 33.77 6.68
C MET A 1 17.02 32.34 6.32
N GLU A 2 18.22 32.06 5.81
CA GLU A 2 18.59 30.68 5.42
C GLU A 2 18.62 29.70 6.61
N LYS A 3 19.20 30.10 7.75
CA LYS A 3 19.20 29.29 8.97
C LYS A 3 17.81 28.99 9.52
N GLU A 4 16.95 30.01 9.57
CA GLU A 4 15.57 29.86 10.04
C GLU A 4 14.76 28.90 9.15
N LEU A 5 14.96 28.96 7.84
CA LEU A 5 14.31 28.03 6.93
C LEU A 5 14.76 26.58 7.19
N ILE A 6 16.07 26.35 7.37
CA ILE A 6 16.61 25.01 7.67
C ILE A 6 16.05 24.50 8.99
N GLU A 7 15.97 25.34 10.02
CA GLU A 7 15.41 24.98 11.33
C GLU A 7 13.94 24.56 11.22
N ILE A 8 13.12 25.31 10.47
CA ILE A 8 11.72 24.98 10.24
C ILE A 8 11.58 23.65 9.49
N LEU A 9 12.34 23.45 8.40
CA LEU A 9 12.30 22.20 7.64
C LEU A 9 12.73 21.00 8.48
N PHE A 10 13.73 21.17 9.35
CA PHE A 10 14.19 20.11 10.24
C PHE A 10 13.18 19.80 11.35
N GLN A 11 12.54 20.82 11.91
CA GLN A 11 11.48 20.70 12.91
C GLN A 11 10.28 19.93 12.36
N TYR A 12 9.84 20.24 11.13
CA TYR A 12 8.67 19.62 10.49
C TYR A 12 9.03 18.52 9.50
N ARG A 13 10.22 17.91 9.60
CA ARG A 13 10.69 16.87 8.67
C ARG A 13 9.72 15.70 8.48
N GLU A 14 8.87 15.43 9.46
CA GLU A 14 7.87 14.35 9.41
C GLU A 14 6.62 14.70 8.59
N ALA A 15 6.37 15.99 8.33
CA ALA A 15 5.28 16.45 7.48
C ALA A 15 5.58 16.26 5.99
N PHE A 16 6.85 15.99 5.64
CA PHE A 16 7.28 15.76 4.27
C PHE A 16 7.29 14.26 3.96
N ALA A 17 7.00 13.92 2.70
CA ALA A 17 7.11 12.55 2.22
C ALA A 17 8.59 12.14 2.18
N CYS A 18 8.94 11.11 2.93
CA CYS A 18 10.26 10.47 2.86
C CYS A 18 10.10 9.05 2.29
N ASP A 19 11.10 8.64 1.52
CA ASP A 19 11.29 7.27 1.01
C ASP A 19 11.45 6.22 2.12
N ASN A 20 11.90 6.64 3.30
CA ASN A 20 12.24 5.78 4.43
C ASN A 20 11.09 5.56 5.44
N LYS A 21 9.93 6.16 5.23
CA LYS A 21 8.77 6.03 6.12
C LYS A 21 7.56 5.46 5.36
N PRO A 22 6.76 4.60 6.01
CA PRO A 22 5.57 4.05 5.37
C PRO A 22 4.59 5.18 5.03
N LEU A 23 4.10 5.16 3.79
CA LEU A 23 3.11 6.13 3.33
C LEU A 23 1.75 5.82 3.96
N GLY A 24 1.08 6.86 4.45
CA GLY A 24 -0.35 6.78 4.80
C GLY A 24 -0.68 5.91 6.02
N TYR A 25 0.27 5.65 6.92
CA TYR A 25 0.00 4.96 8.19
C TYR A 25 -0.71 5.89 9.21
N VAL A 26 -1.81 6.52 8.80
CA VAL A 26 -2.65 7.34 9.69
C VAL A 26 -3.69 6.41 10.32
N LYS A 27 -3.47 6.08 11.59
CA LYS A 27 -4.38 5.23 12.37
C LYS A 27 -5.76 5.90 12.47
N GLY A 28 -6.83 5.11 12.35
CA GLY A 28 -8.21 5.61 12.50
C GLY A 28 -8.89 6.04 11.20
N HIS A 29 -8.23 5.88 10.05
CA HIS A 29 -8.80 6.12 8.72
C HIS A 29 -9.02 4.82 7.94
N GLU A 30 -9.19 3.70 8.63
CA GLU A 30 -9.55 2.44 8.00
C GLU A 30 -10.93 2.55 7.35
N VAL A 31 -11.03 2.19 6.08
CA VAL A 31 -12.30 2.20 5.34
C VAL A 31 -12.88 0.80 5.35
N ASP A 32 -14.11 0.66 5.86
CA ASP A 32 -14.90 -0.57 5.71
C ASP A 32 -15.66 -0.52 4.38
N ILE A 33 -15.32 -1.43 3.47
CA ILE A 33 -15.91 -1.51 2.13
C ILE A 33 -16.76 -2.77 2.06
N MET A 34 -18.08 -2.58 2.01
CA MET A 34 -19.05 -3.66 1.86
C MET A 34 -19.55 -3.78 0.43
N LEU A 35 -19.70 -5.01 -0.06
CA LEU A 35 -20.36 -5.28 -1.33
C LEU A 35 -21.88 -5.09 -1.17
N ASN A 36 -22.50 -4.48 -2.17
CA ASN A 36 -23.96 -4.34 -2.25
C ASN A 36 -24.67 -5.58 -2.81
N VAL A 37 -23.92 -6.69 -3.01
CA VAL A 37 -24.42 -7.93 -3.59
C VAL A 37 -24.02 -9.12 -2.72
N GLU A 38 -24.93 -10.08 -2.62
CA GLU A 38 -24.69 -11.35 -1.94
C GLU A 38 -24.16 -12.41 -2.91
N ARG A 39 -23.73 -13.56 -2.38
CA ARG A 39 -23.25 -14.67 -3.21
C ARG A 39 -24.41 -15.25 -4.04
N PRO A 40 -24.17 -15.69 -5.29
CA PRO A 40 -22.87 -15.80 -5.96
C PRO A 40 -22.36 -14.47 -6.52
N TYR A 41 -21.09 -14.17 -6.25
CA TYR A 41 -20.45 -12.94 -6.69
C TYR A 41 -20.34 -12.86 -8.23
N PRO A 42 -20.39 -11.63 -8.82
CA PRO A 42 -20.25 -11.44 -10.26
C PRO A 42 -18.98 -12.09 -10.83
N PRO A 43 -19.03 -12.75 -12.01
CA PRO A 43 -17.85 -13.35 -12.63
C PRO A 43 -16.69 -12.37 -12.87
N LEU A 44 -17.00 -11.08 -12.98
CA LEU A 44 -16.03 -9.99 -13.07
C LEU A 44 -14.99 -10.01 -11.94
N LEU A 45 -15.39 -10.40 -10.72
CA LEU A 45 -14.50 -10.48 -9.56
C LEU A 45 -13.54 -11.68 -9.60
N ARG A 46 -13.74 -12.62 -10.53
CA ARG A 46 -12.91 -13.82 -10.68
C ARG A 46 -12.00 -13.79 -11.91
N ARG A 47 -11.95 -12.67 -12.62
CA ARG A 47 -11.14 -12.57 -13.84
C ARG A 47 -9.65 -12.67 -13.48
N PRO A 48 -8.86 -13.50 -14.19
CA PRO A 48 -7.43 -13.50 -14.02
C PRO A 48 -6.86 -12.14 -14.42
N ALA A 49 -5.67 -11.82 -13.91
CA ALA A 49 -4.93 -10.66 -14.37
C ALA A 49 -4.67 -10.79 -15.88
N TYR A 50 -4.79 -9.67 -16.60
CA TYR A 50 -4.49 -9.64 -18.02
C TYR A 50 -2.99 -9.92 -18.25
N PRO A 51 -2.60 -10.68 -19.29
CA PRO A 51 -1.21 -10.94 -19.57
C PRO A 51 -0.46 -9.64 -19.89
N THR A 52 0.69 -9.45 -19.24
CA THR A 52 1.54 -8.27 -19.40
C THR A 52 2.79 -8.63 -20.21
N SER A 53 3.30 -7.71 -21.03
CA SER A 53 4.55 -7.93 -21.76
C SER A 53 5.74 -8.06 -20.81
N PRO A 54 6.81 -8.80 -21.16
CA PRO A 54 7.97 -9.00 -20.28
C PRO A 54 8.58 -7.68 -19.79
N ARG A 55 8.75 -6.70 -20.69
CA ARG A 55 9.25 -5.37 -20.37
C ARG A 55 8.35 -4.61 -19.39
N ALA A 56 7.03 -4.69 -19.57
CA ALA A 56 6.10 -4.04 -18.66
C ALA A 56 6.07 -4.73 -17.29
N ARG A 57 6.26 -6.06 -17.25
CA ARG A 57 6.37 -6.82 -16.00
C ARG A 57 7.56 -6.36 -15.16
N GLU A 58 8.73 -6.23 -15.78
CA GLU A 58 9.95 -5.78 -15.09
C GLU A 58 9.81 -4.37 -14.50
N ALA A 59 9.23 -3.44 -15.28
CA ALA A 59 9.00 -2.07 -14.80
C ALA A 59 8.01 -2.04 -13.62
N LEU A 60 6.93 -2.82 -13.70
CA LEU A 60 5.93 -2.93 -12.63
C LEU A 60 6.51 -3.57 -11.36
N GLU A 61 7.40 -4.55 -11.51
CA GLU A 61 7.99 -5.28 -10.38
C GLU A 61 8.77 -4.36 -9.45
N ASN A 62 9.50 -3.38 -9.99
CA ASN A 62 10.18 -2.36 -9.21
C ASN A 62 9.21 -1.54 -8.35
N HIS A 63 8.13 -1.04 -8.96
CA HIS A 63 7.13 -0.23 -8.25
C HIS A 63 6.34 -1.05 -7.23
N ILE A 64 6.01 -2.30 -7.54
CA ILE A 64 5.35 -3.21 -6.58
C ILE A 64 6.24 -3.40 -5.35
N ASN A 65 7.54 -3.63 -5.56
CA ASN A 65 8.50 -3.80 -4.46
C ASN A 65 8.63 -2.54 -3.59
N GLU A 66 8.63 -1.35 -4.19
CA GLU A 66 8.60 -0.08 -3.46
C GLU A 66 7.33 0.05 -2.60
N LEU A 67 6.17 -0.20 -3.18
CA LEU A 67 4.89 -0.11 -2.47
C LEU A 67 4.76 -1.14 -1.34
N MET A 68 5.36 -2.32 -1.50
CA MET A 68 5.46 -3.32 -0.43
C MET A 68 6.34 -2.83 0.73
N LYS A 69 7.50 -2.24 0.44
CA LYS A 69 8.40 -1.65 1.46
C LYS A 69 7.73 -0.50 2.21
N LEU A 70 6.98 0.33 1.50
CA LEU A 70 6.22 1.45 2.06
C LEU A 70 4.97 1.00 2.84
N GLY A 71 4.66 -0.30 2.87
CA GLY A 71 3.54 -0.87 3.62
C GLY A 71 2.17 -0.62 2.99
N VAL A 72 2.13 -0.08 1.77
CA VAL A 72 0.90 0.20 1.00
C VAL A 72 0.32 -1.10 0.44
N LEU A 73 1.18 -1.95 -0.13
CA LEU A 73 0.82 -3.30 -0.56
C LEU A 73 1.26 -4.32 0.48
N LYS A 74 0.45 -5.39 0.64
CA LYS A 74 0.77 -6.51 1.52
C LYS A 74 0.39 -7.82 0.86
N ASN A 75 1.19 -8.86 1.10
CA ASN A 75 0.88 -10.20 0.64
C ASN A 75 -0.27 -10.78 1.49
N LEU A 76 -1.36 -11.17 0.83
CA LEU A 76 -2.57 -11.71 1.47
C LEU A 76 -2.32 -13.04 2.17
N ASP A 77 -1.44 -13.90 1.66
CA ASP A 77 -1.16 -15.21 2.27
C ASP A 77 -0.46 -15.04 3.62
N THR A 78 0.48 -14.09 3.68
CA THR A 78 1.12 -13.68 4.92
C THR A 78 0.08 -13.16 5.92
N MET A 79 -0.85 -12.31 5.48
CA MET A 79 -1.91 -11.74 6.33
C MET A 79 -2.89 -12.80 6.84
N ARG A 80 -3.25 -13.78 6.01
CA ARG A 80 -4.12 -14.92 6.40
C ARG A 80 -3.49 -15.74 7.52
N LYS A 81 -2.19 -16.02 7.44
CA LYS A 81 -1.43 -16.79 8.45
C LYS A 81 -1.41 -16.10 9.83
N TYR A 82 -1.25 -14.78 9.86
CA TYR A 82 -1.32 -14.03 11.12
C TYR A 82 -2.72 -14.09 11.75
N LYS A 83 -3.76 -13.97 10.93
CA LYS A 83 -5.15 -14.00 11.41
C LYS A 83 -5.55 -15.38 11.95
N SER A 84 -5.02 -16.48 11.39
CA SER A 84 -5.25 -17.83 11.90
C SER A 84 -4.48 -18.18 13.17
N GLN A 85 -3.50 -17.38 13.57
CA GLN A 85 -2.75 -17.56 14.83
C GLN A 85 -3.36 -16.78 16.00
N LEU A 86 -4.29 -15.85 15.72
CA LEU A 86 -4.95 -14.98 16.69
C LEU A 86 -6.39 -15.45 17.03
N LEU A 87 -6.84 -16.56 16.43
CA LEU A 87 -8.12 -17.25 16.66
C LEU A 87 -7.82 -18.66 17.17
#